data_AF-A0A1F8S3I7-F1
#
_entry.id   AF-A0A1F8S3I7-F1
#
_cell.length_a   1.000
_cell.length_b   1.000
_cell.length_c   1.000
_cell.angle_alpha   90.00
_cell.angle_beta   90.00
_cell.angle_gamma   90.00
#
_symmetry.space_group_name_H-M   'P 1'
#
loop_
_entity.id
_entity.type
_entity.pdbx_description
1 polymer ?
#
loop_
_entity_poly.entity_id
_entity_poly.type
_entity_poly.pdbx_seq_one_letter_code
_entity_poly.pdbx_strand_id
1 'polypeptide(L)'
;MTIFTIWFQDFPNNLVILLGAAAIAAGFVFVFLRSAMVAEGGRHGWARRITGPNAKLLFTMLFVLWAVVFGVGLQLVPHEGASSPYGGLGLIAMFSGFFIMMGLIWSVVGE
;
A
#
# COMPACT_ATOMS: atom_id res chain seq x y z
N MET A 1 -17.81 -15.42 25.64
CA MET A 1 -16.52 -15.11 26.31
C MET A 1 -15.48 -16.17 25.94
N THR A 2 -15.09 -16.29 24.67
CA THR A 2 -14.14 -17.34 24.22
C THR A 2 -12.99 -16.80 23.37
N ILE A 3 -13.02 -15.51 22.97
CA ILE A 3 -11.97 -14.86 22.16
C ILE A 3 -10.57 -15.04 22.74
N PHE A 4 -10.42 -15.00 24.07
CA PHE A 4 -9.12 -15.15 24.72
C PHE A 4 -8.70 -16.62 24.94
N THR A 5 -9.63 -17.58 24.93
CA THR A 5 -9.31 -18.99 25.21
C THR A 5 -9.04 -19.82 23.96
N ILE A 6 -9.52 -19.41 22.77
CA ILE A 6 -9.33 -20.12 21.49
C ILE A 6 -7.85 -20.35 21.16
N TRP A 7 -6.97 -19.41 21.51
CA TRP A 7 -5.52 -19.52 21.28
C TRP A 7 -4.85 -20.64 22.08
N PHE A 8 -5.47 -21.06 23.19
CA PHE A 8 -4.94 -22.06 24.11
C PHE A 8 -5.63 -23.43 24.00
N GLN A 9 -6.67 -23.55 23.15
CA GLN A 9 -7.44 -24.78 23.02
C GLN A 9 -6.75 -25.89 22.18
N ASP A 10 -5.95 -25.53 21.16
CA ASP A 10 -5.17 -26.48 20.34
C ASP A 10 -3.66 -26.18 20.38
N PHE A 11 -3.09 -26.24 21.58
CA PHE A 11 -1.65 -26.10 21.78
C PHE A 11 -0.94 -27.42 21.45
N PRO A 12 0.17 -27.43 20.68
CA PRO A 12 0.99 -26.30 20.23
C PRO A 12 0.69 -25.77 18.82
N ASN A 13 -0.30 -26.30 18.11
CA ASN A 13 -0.52 -25.98 16.69
C ASN A 13 -0.92 -24.51 16.46
N ASN A 14 -1.72 -23.94 17.37
CA ASN A 14 -2.14 -22.53 17.31
C ASN A 14 -1.03 -21.53 17.70
N LEU A 15 0.09 -22.00 18.25
CA LEU A 15 1.23 -21.16 18.64
C LEU A 15 1.90 -20.53 17.41
N VAL A 16 1.97 -21.26 16.30
CA VAL A 16 2.51 -20.75 15.02
C VAL A 16 1.65 -19.60 14.47
N ILE A 17 0.32 -19.74 14.56
CA ILE A 17 -0.63 -18.72 14.12
C ILE A 17 -0.54 -17.48 15.01
N LEU A 18 -0.42 -17.67 16.33
CA LEU A 18 -0.23 -16.58 17.30
C LEU A 18 1.05 -15.79 17.01
N LEU A 19 2.17 -16.48 16.77
CA LEU A 19 3.45 -15.84 16.42
C LEU A 19 3.38 -15.12 15.07
N GLY A 20 2.72 -15.71 14.07
CA GLY A 20 2.49 -15.07 12.77
C GLY A 20 1.66 -13.79 12.90
N ALA A 21 0.56 -13.83 13.66
CA ALA A 21 -0.26 -12.66 13.92
C ALA A 21 0.49 -11.58 14.70
N ALA A 22 1.27 -11.97 15.72
CA ALA A 22 2.11 -11.06 16.49
C ALA A 22 3.19 -10.39 15.62
N ALA A 23 3.81 -11.15 14.71
CA ALA A 23 4.81 -10.62 13.77
C ALA A 23 4.20 -9.60 12.80
N ILE A 24 3.00 -9.89 12.26
CA ILE A 24 2.28 -8.94 11.39
C ILE A 24 1.90 -7.67 12.16
N ALA A 25 1.37 -7.82 13.38
CA ALA A 25 1.04 -6.68 14.25
C ALA A 25 2.27 -5.83 14.58
N ALA A 26 3.40 -6.46 14.92
CA ALA A 26 4.67 -5.79 15.14
C ALA A 26 5.16 -5.07 13.87
N GLY A 27 4.98 -5.68 12.69
CA GLY A 27 5.27 -5.05 11.40
C GLY A 27 4.46 -3.78 11.16
N PHE A 28 3.15 -3.80 11.45
CA PHE A 28 2.31 -2.61 11.36
C PHE A 28 2.78 -1.51 12.32
N VAL A 29 3.02 -1.85 13.59
CA VAL A 29 3.53 -0.89 14.58
C VAL A 29 4.86 -0.29 14.14
N PHE A 30 5.77 -1.10 13.61
CA PHE A 30 7.05 -0.62 13.08
C PHE A 30 6.87 0.37 11.93
N VAL A 31 5.99 0.07 10.97
CA VAL A 31 5.70 0.98 9.85
C VAL A 31 5.10 2.28 10.34
N PHE A 32 4.15 2.23 11.29
CA PHE A 32 3.53 3.43 11.84
C PHE A 32 4.51 4.30 12.62
N LEU A 33 5.32 3.70 13.50
CA LEU A 33 6.37 4.41 14.23
C LEU A 33 7.37 5.06 13.27
N ARG A 34 7.81 4.32 12.25
CA ARG A 34 8.74 4.83 11.26
C ARG A 34 8.15 5.96 10.42
N SER A 35 6.86 5.87 10.09
CA SER A 35 6.16 6.92 9.36
C SER A 35 5.96 8.17 10.21
N ALA A 36 5.67 8.02 11.50
CA ALA A 36 5.55 9.14 12.44
C ALA A 36 6.88 9.90 12.59
N MET A 37 8.01 9.18 12.66
CA MET A 37 9.35 9.80 12.76
C MET A 37 9.78 10.56 11.49
N VAL A 38 9.16 10.32 10.33
CA VAL A 38 9.46 11.07 9.08
C VAL A 38 8.94 12.51 9.15
N ALA A 39 7.95 12.80 9.99
CA ALA A 39 7.36 14.13 10.13
C ALA A 39 8.32 15.18 10.74
N GLU A 40 9.35 14.77 11.48
CA GLU A 40 10.12 15.69 12.35
C GLU A 40 11.41 16.27 11.77
N GLY A 41 11.84 15.95 10.53
CA GLY A 41 13.02 16.65 10.00
C GLY A 41 13.80 16.01 8.86
N GLY A 42 13.24 15.06 8.14
CA GLY A 42 13.94 14.38 7.06
C GLY A 42 13.58 14.91 5.67
N ARG A 43 13.88 16.18 5.32
CA ARG A 43 13.95 16.60 3.89
C ARG A 43 15.17 15.96 3.21
N HIS A 44 15.15 14.63 3.15
CA HIS A 44 16.16 13.77 2.56
C HIS A 44 16.28 14.13 1.07
N GLY A 45 17.50 14.26 0.54
CA GLY A 45 17.76 14.65 -0.86
C GLY A 45 17.03 13.80 -1.91
N TRP A 46 16.52 12.62 -1.55
CA TRP A 46 15.64 11.79 -2.37
C TRP A 46 14.26 12.42 -2.61
N ALA A 47 13.60 12.93 -1.56
CA ALA A 47 12.33 13.66 -1.71
C ALA A 47 12.52 14.90 -2.60
N ARG A 48 13.64 15.63 -2.43
CA ARG A 48 13.97 16.79 -3.27
C ARG A 48 14.30 16.43 -4.73
N ARG A 49 14.77 15.20 -5.00
CA ARG A 49 14.97 14.68 -6.37
C ARG A 49 13.66 14.26 -7.01
N ILE A 50 12.73 13.69 -6.24
CA ILE A 50 11.41 13.27 -6.73
C ILE A 50 10.47 14.46 -6.90
N THR A 51 10.51 15.45 -6.00
CA THR A 51 9.73 16.69 -6.08
C THR A 51 10.53 17.84 -6.71
N GLY A 52 11.62 17.54 -7.42
CA GLY A 52 12.40 18.53 -8.18
C GLY A 52 11.74 18.86 -9.52
N PRO A 53 12.42 19.59 -10.43
CA PRO A 53 11.85 20.00 -11.72
C PRO A 53 11.33 18.84 -12.59
N ASN A 54 11.87 17.63 -12.40
CA ASN A 54 11.45 16.43 -13.12
C ASN A 54 10.26 15.69 -12.50
N ALA A 55 9.65 16.20 -11.43
CA ALA A 55 8.50 15.58 -10.76
C ALA A 55 7.34 15.36 -11.73
N LYS A 56 7.08 16.34 -12.60
CA LYS A 56 6.02 16.29 -13.61
C LYS A 56 6.18 15.11 -14.56
N LEU A 57 7.39 14.91 -15.09
CA LEU A 57 7.70 13.77 -15.96
C LEU A 57 7.57 12.44 -15.22
N LEU A 58 8.06 12.36 -13.98
CA LEU A 58 7.98 11.16 -13.15
C LEU A 58 6.52 10.77 -12.88
N PHE A 59 5.70 11.69 -12.40
CA PHE A 59 4.30 11.38 -12.09
C PHE A 59 3.47 11.14 -13.36
N THR A 60 3.80 11.80 -14.47
CA THR A 60 3.13 11.55 -15.75
C THR A 60 3.45 10.13 -16.27
N MET A 61 4.71 9.70 -16.19
CA MET A 61 5.07 8.31 -16.53
C MET A 61 4.40 7.30 -15.60
N LEU A 62 4.41 7.55 -14.28
CA LEU A 62 3.74 6.67 -13.33
C LEU A 62 2.24 6.58 -13.62
N PHE A 63 1.59 7.69 -13.98
CA PHE A 63 0.17 7.69 -14.33
C PHE A 63 -0.11 6.84 -15.56
N VAL A 64 0.65 7.02 -16.64
CA VAL A 64 0.51 6.23 -17.87
C VAL A 64 0.75 4.74 -17.58
N LEU A 65 1.82 4.42 -16.84
CA LEU A 65 2.15 3.04 -16.51
C LEU A 65 1.09 2.40 -15.62
N TRP A 66 0.58 3.12 -14.62
CA TRP A 66 -0.53 2.67 -13.79
C TRP A 66 -1.80 2.43 -14.61
N ALA A 67 -2.15 3.35 -15.52
CA ALA A 67 -3.32 3.23 -16.38
C ALA A 67 -3.23 2.02 -17.31
N VAL A 68 -2.04 1.70 -17.84
CA VAL A 68 -1.83 0.50 -18.64
C VAL A 68 -1.93 -0.76 -17.79
N VAL A 69 -1.20 -0.80 -16.66
CA VAL A 69 -1.12 -2.01 -15.80
C VAL A 69 -2.48 -2.35 -15.19
N PHE A 70 -3.19 -1.38 -14.63
CA PHE A 70 -4.48 -1.66 -13.98
C PHE A 70 -5.67 -1.51 -14.94
N GLY A 71 -5.61 -0.60 -15.91
CA GLY A 71 -6.69 -0.45 -16.91
C GLY A 71 -6.80 -1.66 -17.84
N VAL A 72 -5.67 -2.25 -18.25
CA VAL A 72 -5.66 -3.50 -19.05
C VAL A 72 -5.58 -4.73 -18.15
N GLY A 73 -4.74 -4.71 -17.11
CA GLY A 73 -4.51 -5.89 -16.27
C GLY A 73 -5.74 -6.32 -15.46
N LEU A 74 -6.59 -5.40 -15.01
CA LEU A 74 -7.84 -5.78 -14.32
C LEU A 74 -8.84 -6.43 -15.28
N GLN A 75 -8.78 -6.16 -16.59
CA GLN A 75 -9.63 -6.85 -17.57
C GLN A 75 -9.27 -8.33 -17.71
N LEU A 76 -8.02 -8.70 -17.41
CA LEU A 76 -7.53 -10.07 -17.48
C LEU A 76 -7.83 -10.88 -16.20
N VAL A 77 -8.31 -10.24 -15.13
CA VAL A 77 -8.63 -10.90 -13.87
C VAL A 77 -10.08 -11.40 -13.90
N PRO A 78 -10.35 -12.67 -13.60
CA PRO A 78 -11.72 -13.21 -13.59
C PRO A 78 -12.67 -12.43 -12.69
N HIS A 79 -13.75 -11.89 -13.27
CA HIS A 79 -14.71 -11.00 -12.59
C HIS A 79 -15.84 -11.75 -11.87
N GLU A 80 -15.96 -13.06 -12.08
CA GLU A 80 -17.08 -13.86 -11.57
C GLU A 80 -16.66 -14.74 -10.39
N GLY A 81 -17.41 -14.64 -9.29
CA GLY A 81 -17.31 -15.51 -8.12
C GLY A 81 -16.97 -14.77 -6.81
N ALA A 82 -17.56 -15.23 -5.70
CA ALA A 82 -17.38 -14.66 -4.35
C ALA A 82 -15.95 -14.75 -3.80
N SER A 83 -15.07 -15.51 -4.44
CA SER A 83 -13.64 -15.66 -4.13
C SER A 83 -12.73 -15.07 -5.22
N SER A 84 -13.23 -14.14 -6.03
CA SER A 84 -12.43 -13.47 -7.06
C SER A 84 -11.41 -12.51 -6.44
N PRO A 85 -10.11 -12.58 -6.83
CA PRO A 85 -9.08 -11.60 -6.46
C PRO A 85 -9.34 -10.17 -6.97
N TYR A 86 -10.35 -9.97 -7.82
CA TYR A 86 -10.65 -8.70 -8.47
C TYR A 86 -10.91 -7.57 -7.48
N GLY A 87 -11.62 -7.83 -6.37
CA GLY A 87 -11.92 -6.81 -5.37
C GLY A 87 -10.67 -6.26 -4.67
N GLY A 88 -9.75 -7.15 -4.28
CA GLY A 88 -8.49 -6.76 -3.62
C GLY A 88 -7.54 -6.02 -4.58
N LEU A 89 -7.39 -6.52 -5.81
CA LEU A 89 -6.58 -5.87 -6.84
C LEU A 89 -7.17 -4.52 -7.26
N GLY A 90 -8.49 -4.40 -7.35
CA GLY A 90 -9.18 -3.14 -7.62
C GLY A 90 -8.99 -2.10 -6.51
N LEU A 91 -8.99 -2.51 -5.25
CA LEU A 91 -8.73 -1.62 -4.12
C LEU A 91 -7.28 -1.10 -4.13
N ILE A 92 -6.31 -1.97 -4.43
CA ILE A 92 -4.91 -1.56 -4.63
C ILE A 92 -4.80 -0.60 -5.82
N ALA A 93 -5.49 -0.87 -6.92
CA ALA A 93 -5.52 -0.01 -8.10
C ALA A 93 -6.08 1.37 -7.76
N MET A 94 -7.17 1.45 -7.00
CA MET A 94 -7.77 2.71 -6.55
C MET A 94 -6.82 3.52 -5.68
N PHE A 95 -6.24 2.92 -4.64
CA PHE A 95 -5.36 3.67 -3.74
C PHE A 95 -4.07 4.11 -4.45
N SER A 96 -3.45 3.22 -5.23
CA SER A 96 -2.26 3.59 -6.00
C SER A 96 -2.56 4.69 -7.02
N GLY A 97 -3.68 4.60 -7.74
CA GLY A 97 -4.10 5.62 -8.71
C GLY A 97 -4.36 6.98 -8.07
N PHE A 98 -5.03 7.00 -6.91
CA PHE A 98 -5.28 8.23 -6.16
C PHE A 98 -3.97 8.94 -5.78
N PHE A 99 -2.99 8.21 -5.25
CA PHE A 99 -1.71 8.79 -4.87
C PHE A 99 -0.90 9.29 -6.07
N ILE A 100 -0.92 8.54 -7.19
CA ILE A 100 -0.23 8.96 -8.41
C ILE A 100 -0.87 10.23 -8.99
N MET A 101 -2.20 10.30 -9.02
CA MET A 101 -2.93 11.48 -9.50
C MET A 101 -2.72 12.70 -8.61
N MET A 102 -2.79 12.54 -7.29
CA MET A 102 -2.52 13.63 -6.36
C MET A 102 -1.07 14.14 -6.51
N GLY A 103 -0.11 13.21 -6.66
CA GLY A 103 1.29 13.54 -6.93
C GLY A 103 1.48 14.28 -8.25
N LEU A 104 0.77 13.89 -9.32
CA LEU A 104 0.78 14.58 -10.60
C LEU A 104 0.24 16.01 -10.49
N ILE A 105 -0.92 16.19 -9.86
CA ILE A 105 -1.52 17.53 -9.67
C ILE A 105 -0.55 18.43 -8.90
N TRP A 106 0.01 17.94 -7.81
CA TRP A 106 0.99 18.69 -7.02
C TRP A 106 2.26 19.02 -7.80
N SER A 107 2.71 18.12 -8.68
CA SER A 107 3.89 18.35 -9.51
C SER A 107 3.69 19.44 -10.57
N VAL A 108 2.45 19.73 -10.98
CA VAL A 108 2.11 20.77 -11.96
C VAL A 108 1.80 22.11 -11.28
N VAL A 109 1.12 22.08 -10.13
CA VAL A 109 0.75 23.29 -9.38
C VAL A 109 1.97 23.96 -8.71
N GLY A 110 3.04 23.21 -8.46
CA GLY A 110 4.27 23.73 -7.87
C GLY A 110 5.23 24.46 -8.81
N GLU A 111 4.89 24.60 -10.11
CA GLU A 111 5.60 25.42 -11.10
C GLU A 111 5.06 26.86 -11.12
#